data_AF-A0A3S0Z4Z1-F1
#
_entry.id   AF-A0A3S0Z4Z1-F1
#
_cell.length_a   1.000
_cell.length_b   1.000
_cell.length_c   1.000
_cell.angle_alpha   90.00
_cell.angle_beta   90.00
_cell.angle_gamma   90.00
#
_symmetry.space_group_name_H-M   'P 1'
#
loop_
_entity.id
_entity.type
_entity.pdbx_description
1 polymer ?
#
loop_
_entity_poly.entity_id
_entity_poly.type
_entity_poly.pdbx_seq_one_letter_code
_entity_poly.pdbx_strand_id
1 'polypeptide(L)'
;DECLRHDNPNPTLTVNPLSRLIFWWLNPLFKKGYKGWLDESDMYNVCPADSSKTVGETMQAAWNKELVKKNHGKPASLLRGIVRAFGVEFMLIGLFALLEELVKLVQPVLLVELLDYFSPDSTVSRTEAWLYATGVVLCSVILAIAHHPYFFGCARIGMRIRVGLCSLMYRKCLRLSNQSLHESSVGQIVNLMSNDVSRFDQ
;
A
#
# COMPACT_ATOMS: atom_id res chain seq x y z
N ASP A 1 19.49 -11.08 24.62
CA ASP A 1 20.11 -11.12 23.28
C ASP A 1 19.58 -10.00 22.42
N GLU A 2 20.35 -8.92 22.31
CA GLU A 2 20.13 -7.90 21.31
C GLU A 2 20.37 -8.55 19.94
N CYS A 3 19.30 -8.86 19.20
CA CYS A 3 19.41 -9.18 17.78
C CYS A 3 20.24 -8.07 17.14
N LEU A 4 21.42 -8.43 16.61
CA LEU A 4 22.32 -7.53 15.90
C LEU A 4 21.53 -6.86 14.78
N ARG A 5 20.98 -5.66 15.04
CA ARG A 5 20.36 -4.84 14.00
C ARG A 5 21.48 -4.37 13.11
N HIS A 6 21.68 -5.07 12.00
CA HIS A 6 22.55 -4.60 10.94
C HIS A 6 22.02 -3.23 10.48
N ASP A 7 22.85 -2.19 10.61
CA ASP A 7 22.45 -0.84 10.23
C ASP A 7 22.53 -0.69 8.70
N ASN A 8 21.45 -1.10 8.03
CA ASN A 8 21.29 -1.01 6.58
C ASN A 8 20.09 -0.09 6.27
N PRO A 9 20.27 1.24 6.26
CA PRO A 9 19.17 2.19 6.13
C PRO A 9 18.42 2.04 4.80
N ASN A 10 17.10 2.24 4.84
CA ASN A 10 16.27 2.07 3.66
C ASN A 10 16.60 3.13 2.58
N PRO A 11 16.96 2.73 1.34
CA PRO A 11 17.30 3.67 0.27
C PRO A 11 16.16 4.62 -0.07
N THR A 12 14.90 4.25 0.20
CA THR A 12 13.73 5.11 -0.04
C THR A 12 13.78 6.45 0.69
N LEU A 13 14.64 6.60 1.70
CA LEU A 13 14.84 7.84 2.45
C LEU A 13 15.70 8.88 1.73
N THR A 14 16.62 8.45 0.86
CA THR A 14 17.62 9.32 0.22
C THR A 14 17.48 9.39 -1.29
N VAL A 15 16.76 8.45 -1.91
CA VAL A 15 16.60 8.38 -3.37
C VAL A 15 15.71 9.49 -3.91
N ASN A 16 16.01 9.91 -5.14
CA ASN A 16 15.23 10.92 -5.82
C ASN A 16 13.80 10.41 -6.15
N PRO A 17 12.83 11.33 -6.37
CA PRO A 17 11.44 10.95 -6.62
C PRO A 17 11.25 10.05 -7.84
N LEU A 18 12.04 10.24 -8.90
CA LEU A 18 11.96 9.42 -10.10
C LEU A 18 12.40 7.97 -9.83
N SER A 19 13.56 7.77 -9.21
CA SER A 19 14.06 6.45 -8.78
C SER A 19 13.09 5.77 -7.82
N ARG A 20 12.37 6.54 -7.01
CA ARG A 20 11.32 6.02 -6.12
C ARG A 20 10.09 5.56 -6.91
N LEU A 21 9.67 6.34 -7.91
CA LEU A 21 8.51 6.05 -8.75
C LEU A 21 8.70 4.78 -9.58
N ILE A 22 9.88 4.60 -10.19
CA ILE A 22 10.20 3.44 -11.03
C ILE A 22 10.88 2.30 -10.25
N PHE A 23 10.93 2.37 -8.92
CA PHE A 23 11.53 1.34 -8.05
C PHE A 23 13.01 1.02 -8.32
N TRP A 24 13.74 1.93 -8.96
CA TRP A 24 15.14 1.72 -9.35
C TRP A 24 16.07 1.47 -8.17
N TRP A 25 15.69 1.95 -6.99
CA TRP A 25 16.46 1.79 -5.75
C TRP A 25 16.57 0.33 -5.27
N LEU A 26 15.75 -0.59 -5.80
CA LEU A 26 15.82 -2.02 -5.50
C LEU A 26 16.90 -2.77 -6.31
N ASN A 27 17.41 -2.17 -7.39
CA ASN A 27 18.38 -2.83 -8.28
C ASN A 27 19.64 -3.37 -7.59
N PRO A 28 20.25 -2.67 -6.59
CA PRO A 28 21.39 -3.22 -5.86
C PRO A 28 21.06 -4.54 -5.14
N LEU A 29 19.86 -4.62 -4.55
CA LEU A 29 19.38 -5.81 -3.85
C LEU A 29 19.13 -6.96 -4.83
N PHE A 30 18.46 -6.69 -5.95
CA PHE A 30 18.25 -7.70 -7.00
C PHE A 30 19.55 -8.20 -7.61
N LYS A 31 20.53 -7.31 -7.82
CA LYS A 31 21.85 -7.69 -8.31
C LYS A 31 22.59 -8.58 -7.31
N LYS A 32 22.40 -8.36 -6.01
CA LYS A 32 22.97 -9.23 -4.96
C LYS A 32 22.30 -10.61 -4.97
N GLY A 33 20.97 -10.65 -4.99
CA GLY A 33 20.20 -11.90 -5.06
C GLY A 33 20.39 -12.69 -6.36
N TYR A 34 20.75 -12.02 -7.46
CA TYR A 34 21.12 -12.69 -8.71
C TYR A 34 22.48 -13.39 -8.62
N LYS A 35 23.43 -12.83 -7.84
CA LYS A 35 24.79 -13.35 -7.69
C LYS A 35 24.94 -14.44 -6.62
N GLY A 36 23.95 -14.60 -5.76
CA GLY A 36 23.97 -15.53 -4.65
C GLY A 36 22.74 -15.40 -3.77
N TRP A 37 22.72 -16.14 -2.67
CA TRP A 37 21.61 -16.12 -1.71
C TRP A 37 21.61 -14.82 -0.91
N LEU A 38 20.42 -14.32 -0.61
CA LEU A 38 20.22 -13.17 0.27
C LEU A 38 20.21 -13.65 1.72
N ASP A 39 20.93 -12.94 2.58
CA ASP A 39 20.91 -13.14 4.03
C ASP A 39 20.04 -12.06 4.73
N GLU A 40 19.67 -12.28 5.98
CA GLU A 40 18.92 -11.32 6.81
C GLU A 40 19.67 -9.97 6.91
N SER A 41 21.00 -10.02 7.00
CA SER A 41 21.86 -8.83 7.04
C SER A 41 21.84 -7.99 5.76
N ASP A 42 21.36 -8.55 4.64
CA ASP A 42 21.25 -7.85 3.35
C ASP A 42 19.97 -7.04 3.23
N MET A 43 18.99 -7.32 4.09
CA MET A 43 17.70 -6.64 4.07
C MET A 43 17.85 -5.21 4.57
N TYR A 44 17.14 -4.31 3.90
CA TYR A 44 17.05 -2.93 4.36
C TYR A 44 16.20 -2.85 5.62
N ASN A 45 16.60 -1.97 6.52
CA ASN A 45 15.81 -1.58 7.67
C ASN A 45 14.43 -1.05 7.22
N VAL A 46 13.42 -1.33 8.04
CA VAL A 46 12.06 -0.82 7.82
C VAL A 46 12.10 0.71 7.82
N CYS A 47 11.37 1.33 6.89
CA CYS A 47 11.25 2.79 6.88
C CYS A 47 10.68 3.27 8.23
N PRO A 48 11.21 4.34 8.86
CA PRO A 48 10.72 4.81 10.16
C PRO A 48 9.20 5.03 10.20
N ALA A 49 8.61 5.50 9.09
CA ALA A 49 7.17 5.70 8.95
C ALA A 49 6.35 4.39 8.97
N ASP A 50 6.97 3.25 8.64
CA ASP A 50 6.35 1.92 8.66
C ASP A 50 6.69 1.13 9.93
N SER A 51 7.51 1.70 10.82
CA SER A 51 7.88 1.02 12.07
C SER A 51 6.65 0.74 12.94
N SER A 52 6.66 -0.41 13.62
CA SER A 52 5.56 -0.82 14.51
C SER A 52 5.27 0.19 15.61
N LYS A 53 6.30 0.91 16.09
CA LYS A 53 6.16 2.01 17.04
C LYS A 53 5.30 3.14 16.45
N THR A 54 5.71 3.69 15.31
CA THR A 54 5.04 4.84 14.68
C THR A 54 3.62 4.51 14.23
N VAL A 55 3.46 3.35 13.59
CA VAL A 55 2.16 2.87 13.11
C VAL A 55 1.22 2.56 14.30
N GLY A 56 1.74 1.89 15.34
CA GLY A 56 0.98 1.59 16.55
C GLY A 56 0.58 2.82 17.35
N GLU A 57 1.44 3.85 17.43
CA GLU A 57 1.12 5.13 18.06
C GLU A 57 0.05 5.90 17.26
N THR A 58 0.17 5.95 15.94
CA THR A 58 -0.83 6.57 15.05
C THR A 58 -2.20 5.92 15.24
N MET A 59 -2.25 4.58 15.19
CA MET A 59 -3.49 3.84 15.36
C MET A 59 -4.08 3.99 16.76
N GLN A 60 -3.25 4.01 17.81
CA GLN A 60 -3.68 4.28 19.19
C GLN A 60 -4.26 5.69 19.34
N ALA A 61 -3.64 6.70 18.77
CA ALA A 61 -4.14 8.07 18.82
C ALA A 61 -5.51 8.19 18.12
N ALA A 62 -5.68 7.54 16.98
CA ALA A 62 -6.96 7.48 16.28
C ALA A 62 -8.05 6.75 17.09
N TRP A 63 -7.69 5.64 17.74
CA TRP A 63 -8.58 4.88 18.61
C TRP A 63 -9.01 5.68 19.85
N ASN A 64 -8.09 6.37 20.51
CA ASN A 64 -8.38 7.20 21.67
C ASN A 64 -9.43 8.28 21.35
N LYS A 65 -9.37 8.87 20.15
CA LYS A 65 -10.39 9.84 19.68
C LYS A 65 -11.78 9.21 19.53
N GLU A 66 -11.88 7.94 19.13
CA GLU A 66 -13.16 7.22 19.08
C GLU A 66 -13.65 6.85 20.49
N LEU A 67 -12.75 6.53 21.43
CA LEU A 67 -13.12 6.30 22.83
C LEU A 67 -13.68 7.56 23.50
N VAL A 68 -13.13 8.75 23.22
CA VAL A 68 -13.70 10.02 23.72
C VAL A 68 -15.14 10.20 23.22
N LYS A 69 -15.42 9.88 21.95
CA LYS A 69 -16.79 9.95 21.41
C LYS A 69 -17.73 8.96 22.09
N LYS A 70 -17.22 7.78 22.50
CA LYS A 70 -17.96 6.80 23.30
C LYS A 70 -18.39 7.37 24.64
N ASN A 71 -17.51 8.10 25.30
CA ASN A 71 -17.83 8.76 26.57
C ASN A 71 -18.92 9.84 26.40
N HIS A 72 -19.09 10.38 25.19
CA HIS A 72 -20.13 11.36 24.84
C HIS A 72 -21.38 10.69 24.24
N GLY A 73 -21.59 9.39 24.47
CA GLY A 73 -22.80 8.67 24.07
C GLY A 73 -22.86 8.19 22.61
N LYS A 74 -21.78 8.35 21.82
CA LYS A 74 -21.72 7.85 20.43
C LYS A 74 -21.04 6.48 20.35
N PRO A 75 -21.49 5.52 19.54
CA PRO A 75 -20.81 4.24 19.42
C PRO A 75 -19.39 4.41 18.86
N ALA A 76 -18.40 3.80 19.53
CA ALA A 76 -17.04 3.70 19.00
C ALA A 76 -17.02 2.73 17.81
N SER A 77 -16.36 3.11 16.72
CA SER A 77 -16.22 2.28 15.52
C SER A 77 -14.75 2.09 15.17
N LEU A 78 -14.33 0.82 15.07
CA LEU A 78 -12.96 0.47 14.66
C LEU A 78 -12.68 0.95 13.24
N LEU A 79 -13.61 0.74 12.31
CA LEU A 79 -13.50 1.20 10.92
C LEU A 79 -13.23 2.71 10.86
N ARG A 80 -13.96 3.51 11.65
CA ARG A 80 -13.73 4.95 11.70
C ARG A 80 -12.37 5.32 12.30
N GLY A 81 -11.87 4.51 13.24
CA GLY A 81 -10.50 4.61 13.76
C GLY A 81 -9.46 4.37 12.66
N ILE A 82 -9.61 3.28 11.90
CA ILE A 82 -8.74 2.93 10.76
C ILE A 82 -8.75 4.04 9.70
N VAL A 83 -9.93 4.47 9.27
CA VAL A 83 -10.08 5.55 8.28
C VAL A 83 -9.48 6.86 8.78
N ARG A 84 -9.59 7.17 10.09
CA ARG A 84 -8.93 8.35 10.64
C ARG A 84 -7.40 8.24 10.65
N ALA A 85 -6.86 7.04 10.87
CA ALA A 85 -5.41 6.81 10.92
C ALA A 85 -4.78 6.84 9.52
N PHE A 86 -5.40 6.18 8.53
CA PHE A 86 -4.76 5.91 7.23
C PHE A 86 -5.56 6.42 6.02
N GLY A 87 -6.76 6.95 6.23
CA GLY A 87 -7.68 7.30 5.14
C GLY A 87 -7.16 8.40 4.22
N VAL A 88 -6.41 9.39 4.72
CA VAL A 88 -5.85 10.45 3.86
C VAL A 88 -4.83 9.88 2.89
N GLU A 89 -3.90 9.05 3.37
CA GLU A 89 -2.92 8.38 2.52
C GLU A 89 -3.61 7.46 1.50
N PHE A 90 -4.64 6.72 1.94
CA PHE A 90 -5.44 5.86 1.08
C PHE A 90 -6.15 6.65 -0.03
N MET A 91 -6.73 7.81 0.29
CA MET A 91 -7.36 8.69 -0.70
C MET A 91 -6.36 9.23 -1.73
N LEU A 92 -5.14 9.58 -1.30
CA LEU A 92 -4.09 10.03 -2.22
C LEU A 92 -3.66 8.92 -3.19
N ILE A 93 -3.57 7.67 -2.71
CA ILE A 93 -3.33 6.50 -3.57
C ILE A 93 -4.51 6.27 -4.52
N GLY A 94 -5.74 6.51 -4.06
CA GLY A 94 -6.95 6.44 -4.89
C GLY A 94 -6.91 7.35 -6.12
N LEU A 95 -6.17 8.47 -6.10
CA LEU A 95 -6.00 9.32 -7.28
C LEU A 95 -5.24 8.60 -8.41
N PHE A 96 -4.25 7.76 -8.08
CA PHE A 96 -3.54 6.95 -9.08
C PHE A 96 -4.46 5.85 -9.64
N ALA A 97 -5.29 5.24 -8.81
CA ALA A 97 -6.29 4.26 -9.26
C ALA A 97 -7.29 4.90 -10.24
N LEU A 98 -7.80 6.10 -9.93
CA LEU A 98 -8.70 6.83 -10.81
C LEU A 98 -8.04 7.15 -12.16
N LEU A 99 -6.78 7.60 -12.14
CA LEU A 99 -6.02 7.83 -13.37
C LEU A 99 -5.86 6.54 -14.18
N GLU A 100 -5.53 5.43 -13.53
CA GLU A 100 -5.40 4.11 -14.16
C GLU A 100 -6.70 3.70 -14.88
N GLU A 101 -7.85 3.82 -14.21
CA GLU A 101 -9.15 3.48 -14.79
C GLU A 101 -9.54 4.40 -15.94
N LEU A 102 -9.27 5.70 -15.85
CA LEU A 102 -9.52 6.63 -16.97
C LEU A 102 -8.67 6.27 -18.20
N VAL A 103 -7.40 5.91 -18.02
CA VAL A 103 -6.52 5.51 -19.12
C VAL A 103 -6.98 4.20 -19.76
N LYS A 104 -7.45 3.23 -18.96
CA LYS A 104 -8.03 1.97 -19.48
C LYS A 104 -9.28 2.19 -20.33
N LEU A 105 -10.05 3.26 -20.08
CA LEU A 105 -11.20 3.62 -20.90
C LEU A 105 -10.80 4.32 -22.21
N VAL A 106 -9.76 5.16 -22.17
CA VAL A 106 -9.29 5.92 -23.33
C VAL A 106 -8.52 5.05 -24.33
N GLN A 107 -7.70 4.11 -23.85
CA GLN A 107 -6.81 3.31 -24.70
C GLN A 107 -7.56 2.50 -25.79
N PRO A 108 -8.69 1.82 -25.51
CA PRO A 108 -9.47 1.13 -26.53
C PRO A 108 -10.06 2.07 -27.59
N VAL A 109 -10.47 3.28 -27.20
CA VAL A 109 -11.01 4.27 -28.16
C VAL A 109 -9.93 4.67 -29.16
N LEU A 110 -8.73 5.02 -28.68
CA LEU A 110 -7.58 5.32 -29.55
C LEU A 110 -7.20 4.14 -30.44
N LEU A 111 -7.33 2.90 -29.92
CA LEU A 111 -7.07 1.70 -30.70
C LEU A 111 -8.10 1.49 -31.81
N VAL A 112 -9.39 1.72 -31.54
CA VAL A 112 -10.46 1.61 -32.55
C VAL A 112 -10.25 2.61 -33.68
N GLU A 113 -9.94 3.86 -33.36
CA GLU A 113 -9.65 4.90 -34.37
C GLU A 113 -8.39 4.57 -35.19
N LEU A 114 -7.37 3.97 -34.55
CA LEU A 114 -6.20 3.47 -35.26
C LEU A 114 -6.55 2.30 -36.19
N LEU A 115 -7.46 1.41 -35.80
CA LEU A 115 -7.89 0.30 -36.64
C LEU A 115 -8.74 0.79 -37.81
N ASP A 116 -9.53 1.85 -37.64
CA ASP A 116 -10.34 2.40 -38.72
C ASP A 116 -9.50 2.92 -39.89
N TYR A 117 -8.27 3.40 -39.64
CA TYR A 117 -7.31 3.76 -40.70
C TYR A 117 -7.04 2.62 -41.71
N PHE A 118 -7.20 1.36 -41.29
CA PHE A 118 -7.01 0.19 -42.16
C PHE A 118 -8.30 -0.27 -42.86
N SER A 119 -9.43 0.37 -42.59
CA SER A 119 -10.71 0.10 -43.27
C SER A 119 -10.66 0.59 -44.73
N PRO A 120 -11.29 -0.12 -45.69
CA PRO A 120 -11.31 0.30 -47.10
C PRO A 120 -11.93 1.68 -47.33
N ASP A 121 -12.92 2.05 -46.51
CA ASP A 121 -13.68 3.30 -46.59
C ASP A 121 -13.19 4.35 -45.56
N SER A 122 -11.97 4.21 -45.04
CA SER A 122 -11.46 5.09 -43.99
C SER A 122 -11.36 6.55 -44.43
N THR A 123 -11.75 7.44 -43.53
CA THR A 123 -11.53 8.89 -43.67
C THR A 123 -10.32 9.39 -42.89
N VAL A 124 -9.66 8.49 -42.15
CA VAL A 124 -8.55 8.83 -41.25
C VAL A 124 -7.27 9.07 -42.04
N SER A 125 -6.64 10.21 -41.80
CA SER A 125 -5.36 10.57 -42.41
C SER A 125 -4.19 9.81 -41.78
N ARG A 126 -3.09 9.66 -42.52
CA ARG A 126 -1.85 9.06 -42.01
C ARG A 126 -1.32 9.74 -40.75
N THR A 127 -1.46 11.07 -40.66
CA THR A 127 -1.00 11.83 -39.48
C THR A 127 -1.86 11.51 -38.25
N GLU A 128 -3.17 11.35 -38.43
CA GLU A 128 -4.10 10.97 -37.36
C GLU A 128 -3.81 9.55 -36.87
N ALA A 129 -3.54 8.61 -37.79
CA ALA A 129 -3.11 7.26 -37.44
C ALA A 129 -1.82 7.25 -36.60
N TRP A 130 -0.81 8.07 -36.95
CA TRP A 130 0.40 8.21 -36.11
C TRP A 130 0.09 8.79 -34.72
N LEU A 131 -0.83 9.75 -34.63
CA LEU A 131 -1.27 10.32 -33.35
C LEU A 131 -1.97 9.27 -32.49
N TYR A 132 -2.89 8.49 -33.06
CA TYR A 132 -3.58 7.41 -32.34
C TYR A 132 -2.60 6.33 -31.89
N ALA A 133 -1.70 5.86 -32.76
CA ALA A 133 -0.67 4.89 -32.40
C ALA A 133 0.25 5.38 -31.28
N THR A 134 0.70 6.64 -31.35
CA THR A 134 1.50 7.27 -30.28
C THR A 134 0.69 7.36 -28.99
N GLY A 135 -0.59 7.72 -29.08
CA GLY A 135 -1.51 7.76 -27.95
C GLY A 135 -1.66 6.40 -27.26
N VAL A 136 -1.84 5.31 -28.02
CA VAL A 136 -1.92 3.95 -27.45
C VAL A 136 -0.65 3.58 -26.68
N VAL A 137 0.54 3.90 -27.23
CA VAL A 137 1.83 3.65 -26.56
C VAL A 137 1.96 4.49 -25.30
N LEU A 138 1.60 5.77 -25.35
CA LEU A 138 1.63 6.66 -24.18
C LEU A 138 0.66 6.20 -23.09
N CYS A 139 -0.54 5.75 -23.45
CA CYS A 139 -1.49 5.15 -22.52
C CYS A 139 -0.85 3.96 -21.78
N SER A 140 -0.18 3.05 -22.48
CA SER A 140 0.50 1.90 -21.85
C SER A 140 1.58 2.33 -20.86
N VAL A 141 2.36 3.37 -21.19
CA VAL A 141 3.40 3.90 -20.31
C VAL A 141 2.79 4.56 -19.06
N ILE A 142 1.76 5.39 -19.25
CA ILE A 142 1.04 6.04 -18.14
C ILE A 142 0.41 4.98 -17.23
N LEU A 143 -0.19 3.94 -17.81
CA LEU A 143 -0.78 2.83 -17.06
C LEU A 143 0.26 2.16 -16.16
N ALA A 144 1.45 1.83 -16.69
CA ALA A 144 2.53 1.23 -15.90
C ALA A 144 3.00 2.16 -14.77
N ILE A 145 3.15 3.45 -15.05
CA ILE A 145 3.59 4.46 -14.08
C ILE A 145 2.53 4.71 -12.99
N ALA A 146 1.24 4.57 -13.30
CA ALA A 146 0.16 4.72 -12.32
C ALA A 146 -0.06 3.45 -11.49
N HIS A 147 -0.05 2.28 -12.15
CA HIS A 147 -0.38 0.99 -11.57
C HIS A 147 0.58 0.56 -10.46
N HIS A 148 1.89 0.65 -10.69
CA HIS A 148 2.86 0.15 -9.71
C HIS A 148 2.88 0.95 -8.39
N PRO A 149 2.88 2.30 -8.39
CA PRO A 149 2.73 3.09 -7.16
C PRO A 149 1.39 2.87 -6.48
N TYR A 150 0.30 2.72 -7.24
CA TYR A 150 -1.02 2.40 -6.70
C TYR A 150 -0.99 1.06 -5.95
N PHE A 151 -0.57 -0.01 -6.62
CA PHE A 151 -0.52 -1.36 -6.06
C PHE A 151 0.38 -1.42 -4.82
N PHE A 152 1.59 -0.86 -4.91
CA PHE A 152 2.52 -0.79 -3.79
C PHE A 152 1.96 0.04 -2.62
N GLY A 153 1.31 1.16 -2.92
CA GLY A 153 0.68 2.02 -1.92
C GLY A 153 -0.43 1.29 -1.15
N CYS A 154 -1.31 0.59 -1.86
CA CYS A 154 -2.38 -0.21 -1.27
C CYS A 154 -1.81 -1.31 -0.36
N ALA A 155 -0.86 -2.10 -0.84
CA ALA A 155 -0.21 -3.15 -0.06
C ALA A 155 0.48 -2.59 1.20
N ARG A 156 1.16 -1.43 1.07
CA ARG A 156 1.80 -0.76 2.21
C ARG A 156 0.79 -0.28 3.25
N ILE A 157 -0.35 0.26 2.84
CA ILE A 157 -1.42 0.64 3.78
C ILE A 157 -2.01 -0.58 4.47
N GLY A 158 -2.26 -1.67 3.74
CA GLY A 158 -2.70 -2.94 4.31
C GLY A 158 -1.81 -3.40 5.45
N MET A 159 -0.50 -3.47 5.18
CA MET A 159 0.53 -3.78 6.18
C MET A 159 0.49 -2.83 7.39
N ARG A 160 0.36 -1.52 7.18
CA ARG A 160 0.25 -0.54 8.28
C ARG A 160 -1.01 -0.77 9.12
N ILE A 161 -2.14 -1.05 8.50
CA ILE A 161 -3.39 -1.37 9.20
C ILE A 161 -3.18 -2.62 10.06
N ARG A 162 -2.60 -3.68 9.49
CA ARG A 162 -2.31 -4.91 10.22
C ARG A 162 -1.42 -4.67 11.43
N VAL A 163 -0.28 -4.02 11.23
CA VAL A 163 0.69 -3.72 12.30
C VAL A 163 0.04 -2.85 13.39
N GLY A 164 -0.75 -1.85 13.00
CA GLY A 164 -1.46 -0.97 13.93
C GLY A 164 -2.52 -1.71 14.76
N LEU A 165 -3.29 -2.61 14.14
CA LEU A 165 -4.30 -3.44 14.81
C LEU A 165 -3.66 -4.44 15.77
N CYS A 166 -2.59 -5.13 15.35
CA CYS A 166 -1.83 -6.02 16.24
C CYS A 166 -1.27 -5.25 17.45
N SER A 167 -0.74 -4.05 17.24
CA SER A 167 -0.24 -3.18 18.32
C SER A 167 -1.35 -2.80 19.31
N LEU A 168 -2.53 -2.40 18.79
CA LEU A 168 -3.71 -2.10 19.62
C LEU A 168 -4.17 -3.31 20.44
N MET A 169 -4.28 -4.47 19.79
CA MET A 169 -4.70 -5.72 20.44
C MET A 169 -3.71 -6.12 21.53
N TYR A 170 -2.41 -6.11 21.24
CA TYR A 170 -1.37 -6.44 22.20
C TYR A 170 -1.45 -5.54 23.44
N ARG A 171 -1.56 -4.21 23.26
CA ARG A 171 -1.73 -3.25 24.36
C ARG A 171 -3.00 -3.48 25.15
N LYS A 172 -4.09 -3.90 24.50
CA LYS A 172 -5.35 -4.22 25.17
C LYS A 172 -5.23 -5.49 26.00
N CYS A 173 -4.58 -6.54 25.48
CA CYS A 173 -4.35 -7.80 26.18
C CYS A 173 -3.56 -7.60 27.48
N LEU A 174 -2.52 -6.76 27.45
CA LEU A 174 -1.72 -6.42 28.64
C LEU A 174 -2.49 -5.64 29.71
N ARG A 175 -3.72 -5.18 29.44
CA ARG A 175 -4.56 -4.41 30.37
C ARG A 175 -5.87 -5.12 30.73
N LEU A 176 -6.12 -6.31 30.21
CA LEU A 176 -7.30 -7.11 30.54
C LEU A 176 -7.07 -7.85 31.87
N SER A 177 -8.13 -8.04 32.65
CA SER A 177 -8.06 -8.87 33.87
C SER A 177 -8.00 -10.35 33.49
N ASN A 178 -7.34 -11.18 34.30
CA ASN A 178 -7.25 -12.62 34.07
C ASN A 178 -8.61 -13.30 33.89
N GLN A 179 -9.67 -12.79 34.54
CA GLN A 179 -11.03 -13.30 34.40
C GLN A 179 -11.60 -13.04 32.99
N SER A 180 -11.49 -11.81 32.49
CA SER A 180 -11.92 -11.47 31.12
C SER A 180 -11.07 -12.13 30.02
N LEU A 181 -9.82 -12.49 30.35
CA LEU A 181 -8.88 -13.17 29.46
C LEU A 181 -9.11 -14.69 29.41
N HIS A 182 -9.77 -15.27 30.41
CA HIS A 182 -10.26 -16.64 30.36
C HIS A 182 -11.56 -16.75 29.54
N GLU A 183 -12.41 -15.73 29.56
CA GLU A 183 -13.65 -15.66 28.74
C GLU A 183 -13.34 -15.50 27.24
N SER A 184 -12.32 -14.72 26.89
CA SER A 184 -11.78 -14.63 25.52
C SER A 184 -10.53 -15.49 25.42
N SER A 185 -10.63 -16.72 24.93
CA SER A 185 -9.49 -17.65 24.97
C SER A 185 -8.27 -17.06 24.26
N VAL A 186 -7.08 -17.17 24.85
CA VAL A 186 -5.82 -16.68 24.27
C VAL A 186 -5.66 -17.17 22.83
N GLY A 187 -6.11 -18.39 22.54
CA GLY A 187 -6.16 -18.95 21.19
C GLY A 187 -7.03 -18.18 20.21
N GLN A 188 -8.20 -17.67 20.62
CA GLN A 188 -9.05 -16.81 19.79
C GLN A 188 -8.35 -15.48 19.44
N ILE A 189 -7.62 -14.89 20.40
CA ILE A 189 -6.88 -13.64 20.18
C ILE A 189 -5.73 -13.87 19.19
N VAL A 190 -4.98 -14.96 19.36
CA VAL A 190 -3.90 -15.35 18.43
C VAL A 190 -4.47 -15.65 17.04
N ASN A 191 -5.60 -16.36 16.96
CA ASN A 191 -6.27 -16.63 15.70
C ASN A 191 -6.70 -15.34 14.99
N LEU A 192 -7.27 -14.38 15.73
CA LEU A 192 -7.67 -13.07 15.20
C LEU A 192 -6.47 -12.31 14.64
N MET A 193 -5.33 -12.27 15.36
CA MET A 193 -4.11 -11.59 14.88
C MET A 193 -3.48 -12.28 13.66
N SER A 194 -3.53 -13.60 13.60
CA SER A 194 -2.87 -14.38 12.55
C SER A 194 -3.71 -14.51 11.28
N ASN A 195 -5.05 -14.61 11.40
CA ASN A 195 -5.94 -14.88 10.27
C ASN A 195 -6.79 -13.68 9.85
N ASP A 196 -7.40 -12.96 10.79
CA ASP A 196 -8.32 -11.87 10.44
C ASP A 196 -7.56 -10.60 10.07
N VAL A 197 -6.51 -10.26 10.83
CA VAL A 197 -5.74 -9.05 10.59
C VAL A 197 -4.81 -9.22 9.36
N SER A 198 -4.35 -10.43 9.06
CA SER A 198 -3.50 -10.69 7.87
C SER A 198 -4.24 -10.51 6.54
N ARG A 199 -5.57 -10.61 6.52
CA ARG A 199 -6.39 -10.33 5.33
C ARG A 199 -6.30 -8.88 4.86
N PHE A 200 -5.88 -7.94 5.71
CA PHE A 200 -5.69 -6.55 5.28
C PHE A 200 -4.48 -6.37 4.34
N ASP A 201 -3.56 -7.34 4.31
CA ASP A 201 -2.38 -7.30 3.43
C ASP A 201 -2.67 -7.86 2.02
N GLN A 202 -3.82 -8.52 1.81
CA GLN A 202 -4.26 -9.13 0.56
C GLN A 202 -5.13 -8.16 -0.24
#